data_AF-A0A7R9GMC6-F1
#
_entry.id   AF-A0A7R9GMC6-F1
#
_cell.length_a   1.000
_cell.length_b   1.000
_cell.length_c   1.000
_cell.angle_alpha   90.00
_cell.angle_beta   90.00
_cell.angle_gamma   90.00
#
_symmetry.space_group_name_H-M   'P 1'
#
loop_
_entity.id
_entity.type
_entity.pdbx_description
1 polymer ?
#
loop_
_entity_poly.entity_id
_entity_poly.type
_entity_poly.pdbx_seq_one_letter_code
_entity_poly.pdbx_strand_id
1 'polypeptide(L)' 'MDTLGPQVLNLQWPGCWVTGTIIHELLHAFGLIHQHQRYDRDNYITIKTQNVE' A
#
# COMPACT_ATOMS: atom_id res chain seq x y z
N MET A 1 -7.39 6.25 27.69
CA MET A 1 -6.72 5.68 26.52
C MET A 1 -7.83 5.15 25.66
N ASP A 2 -8.31 6.00 24.75
CA ASP A 2 -9.37 5.63 23.83
C ASP A 2 -8.86 4.49 22.97
N THR A 3 -9.51 3.33 23.07
CA THR A 3 -9.17 2.19 22.22
C THR A 3 -9.51 2.59 20.79
N LEU A 4 -8.48 2.78 19.96
CA LEU A 4 -8.63 2.94 18.51
C LEU A 4 -9.46 1.75 18.03
N GLY A 5 -10.63 2.02 17.49
CA GLY A 5 -11.58 0.99 17.07
C GLY A 5 -10.98 0.04 16.02
N PRO A 6 -11.75 -0.97 15.58
CA PRO A 6 -11.28 -1.94 14.60
C PRO A 6 -10.83 -1.26 13.30
N GLN A 7 -9.68 -1.66 12.78
CA GLN A 7 -9.19 -1.28 11.46
C GLN A 7 -9.67 -2.30 10.43
N VAL A 8 -10.48 -1.86 9.47
CA VAL A 8 -11.00 -2.71 8.39
C VAL A 8 -10.00 -2.76 7.24
N LEU A 9 -9.73 -3.96 6.73
CA LEU A 9 -9.00 -4.17 5.47
C LEU A 9 -9.98 -4.64 4.39
N ASN A 10 -10.01 -3.94 3.26
CA ASN A 10 -10.89 -4.30 2.15
C ASN A 10 -10.16 -5.27 1.19
N LEU A 11 -10.71 -6.48 1.07
CA LEU A 11 -10.20 -7.52 0.17
C LEU A 11 -11.32 -7.98 -0.76
N GLN A 12 -11.80 -7.07 -1.60
CA GLN A 12 -12.92 -7.31 -2.52
C GLN A 12 -12.69 -8.54 -3.42
N TRP A 13 -13.76 -9.34 -3.59
CA TRP A 13 -13.84 -10.41 -4.59
C TRP A 13 -14.71 -9.98 -5.78
N PRO A 14 -14.30 -10.29 -7.03
CA PRO A 14 -12.99 -10.82 -7.43
C PRO A 14 -11.91 -9.72 -7.47
N GLY A 15 -10.63 -10.11 -7.41
CA GLY A 15 -9.49 -9.20 -7.62
C GLY A 15 -8.51 -9.14 -6.46
N CYS A 16 -8.95 -8.74 -5.27
CA CYS A 16 -8.06 -8.52 -4.12
C CYS A 16 -7.81 -9.77 -3.27
N TRP A 17 -8.59 -10.84 -3.48
CA TRP A 17 -8.43 -12.12 -2.77
C TRP A 17 -7.32 -12.99 -3.37
N VAL A 18 -6.12 -12.41 -3.47
CA VAL A 18 -4.92 -13.09 -3.94
C VAL A 18 -3.85 -12.91 -2.87
N THR A 19 -3.08 -13.96 -2.58
CA THR A 19 -2.12 -13.99 -1.47
C THR A 19 -1.21 -12.76 -1.43
N GLY A 20 -0.72 -12.30 -2.59
CA GLY A 20 0.11 -11.09 -2.68
C GLY A 20 -0.59 -9.82 -2.21
N THR A 21 -1.83 -9.59 -2.67
CA THR A 21 -2.63 -8.42 -2.28
C THR A 21 -3.03 -8.48 -0.80
N ILE A 22 -3.36 -9.68 -0.28
CA ILE A 22 -3.67 -9.86 1.14
C ILE A 22 -2.48 -9.44 2.01
N ILE A 23 -1.27 -9.88 1.65
CA ILE A 23 -0.04 -9.50 2.37
C ILE A 23 0.22 -8.00 2.23
N HIS A 24 0.03 -7.42 1.04
CA HIS A 24 0.21 -5.99 0.78
C HIS A 24 -0.67 -5.12 1.69
N GLU A 25 -1.97 -5.39 1.77
CA GLU A 25 -2.90 -4.64 2.63
C GLU A 25 -2.62 -4.85 4.12
N LEU A 26 -2.16 -6.04 4.51
CA LEU A 26 -1.72 -6.30 5.88
C LEU A 26 -0.45 -5.51 6.25
N LEU A 27 0.49 -5.36 5.32
CA LEU A 27 1.68 -4.51 5.52
C LEU A 27 1.31 -3.04 5.65
N HIS A 28 0.27 -2.57 4.94
CA HIS A 28 -0.29 -1.24 5.19
C HIS A 28 -0.87 -1.11 6.61
N ALA A 29 -1.53 -2.15 7.14
CA ALA A 29 -1.96 -2.16 8.54
C ALA A 29 -0.79 -2.13 9.54
N PHE A 30 0.34 -2.74 9.20
CA PHE A 30 1.57 -2.61 9.98
C PHE A 30 2.24 -1.24 9.88
N GLY A 31 1.81 -0.38 8.96
CA GLY A 31 2.34 0.97 8.77
C GLY A 31 3.39 1.11 7.67
N LEU A 32 3.56 0.10 6.81
CA LEU A 32 4.43 0.24 5.64
C LEU A 32 3.74 1.12 4.57
N ILE A 33 4.54 1.96 3.91
CA ILE A 33 4.15 2.76 2.74
C ILE A 33 4.62 2.09 1.45
N HIS A 34 4.17 2.57 0.29
CA HIS A 34 4.67 2.03 -0.98
C HIS A 34 6.16 2.28 -1.15
N GLN A 35 6.88 1.27 -1.63
CA GLN A 35 8.33 1.33 -1.80
C GLN A 35 8.79 2.47 -2.71
N HIS A 36 8.02 2.76 -3.76
CA HIS A 36 8.31 3.85 -4.68
C HIS A 36 8.06 5.23 -4.06
N GLN A 37 7.57 5.34 -2.82
CA GLN A 37 7.41 6.60 -2.08
C GLN A 37 8.58 6.89 -1.13
N ARG A 38 9.59 6.01 -1.08
CA ARG A 38 10.79 6.24 -0.28
C ARG A 38 11.46 7.58 -0.62
N TYR A 39 12.13 8.16 0.38
CA TYR A 39 12.83 9.44 0.25
C TYR A 39 13.96 9.42 -0.80
N ASP A 40 14.56 8.26 -1.02
CA ASP A 40 15.68 8.04 -1.94
C ASP A 40 15.27 7.41 -3.27
N ARG A 41 13.96 7.31 -3.55
CA ARG A 41 13.44 6.65 -4.77
C ARG A 41 14.06 7.21 -6.06
N ASP A 42 14.36 8.52 -6.09
CA ASP A 42 14.79 9.23 -7.30
C ASP A 42 16.24 8.83 -7.70
N ASN A 43 16.95 8.10 -6.82
CA ASN A 43 18.23 7.44 -7.13
C ASN A 43 18.05 6.12 -7.89
N TYR A 44 16.85 5.54 -7.90
CA TYR A 44 16.59 4.18 -8.42
C TYR A 44 15.56 4.15 -9.55
N ILE A 45 14.59 5.06 -9.52
CA ILE A 45 13.51 5.12 -10.51
C ILE A 45 13.24 6.57 -10.93
N THR A 46 12.66 6.75 -12.11
CA THR A 46 12.15 8.04 -12.59
C THR A 46 10.65 7.92 -12.84
N ILE A 47 9.86 8.78 -12.19
CA ILE A 47 8.43 8.88 -12.46
C ILE A 47 8.22 9.79 -13.68
N LYS A 48 7.66 9.25 -14.76
CA LYS A 48 7.22 10.03 -15.91
C LYS A 48 5.86 10.66 -15.58
N THR A 49 5.87 11.78 -14.86
CA THR A 49 4.66 12.43 -14.34
C THR A 49 3.67 12.83 -15.43
N GLN A 50 4.13 13.04 -16.67
CA GLN A 50 3.27 13.28 -17.83
C GLN A 50 2.39 12.08 -18.24
N ASN A 51 2.67 10.87 -17.71
CA ASN A 51 1.92 9.65 -17.98
C ASN A 51 1.02 9.22 -16.80
N VAL A 52 0.93 10.04 -15.75
CA VAL A 52 0.08 9.75 -14.58
C VAL A 52 -1.28 10.41 -14.84
N GLU A 53 -2.36 9.63 -14.69
CA GLU A 53 -3.76 10.09 -14.82
C GLU A 53 -4.25 10.89 -13.61
#